data_AF-A0A9C8HX63-F1
#
_entry.id   AF-A0A9C8HX63-F1
#
_cell.length_a   1.000
_cell.length_b   1.000
_cell.length_c   1.000
_cell.angle_alpha   90.00
_cell.angle_beta   90.00
_cell.angle_gamma   90.00
#
_symmetry.space_group_name_H-M   'P 1'
#
loop_
_entity.id
_entity.type
_entity.pdbx_description
1 polymer ?
#
loop_
_entity_poly.entity_id
_entity_poly.type
_entity_poly.pdbx_seq_one_letter_code
_entity_poly.pdbx_strand_id
1 'polypeptide(L)'
;MRKIKLEQYLLLLLRIFIIVLLVLAFAGPVIYNLPASFFKSHPQTALVVVIDTSGSMGLNIFGKSVFEDSVEFLRNYIKNFSERDHITVINSEKNPGIIFNGKKSELEDFLDKLNYGDNSAYLNNAIIKGINILNYSEFPNRELLLLSDLQKPALSGRDIKKLGNIKIYARAVDLNPARSRITNAGIESAEINITSSTETYEVKVEIRNKTDKAIKSDITLRNPEKVFEQSFDLPGKSSDTMRFMINSRLVEDKYLEFSLSKDDLGIDNLYYKSVKPTRSFNIGILARNADFKFLSLAIDPYPGFPGRSPYSSNLITTEELDPNKFPVCILLDPADFYDSIEVFSKYLNSGGNLLIFFGTVENPDEINKVYSTIFNLNIKQKLSASESPLKIDRVDFTFPPFSFMEKKEHGSLSQIDFYNLISFSKDPDIISLASS
;
A
#
# COMPACT_ATOMS: atom_id res chain seq x y z
N MET A 1 -68.24 47.18 55.04
CA MET A 1 -67.04 47.89 55.55
C MET A 1 -65.70 47.10 55.49
N ARG A 2 -65.65 45.81 55.11
CA ARG A 2 -64.39 45.03 55.05
C ARG A 2 -63.65 45.02 53.69
N LYS A 3 -64.33 45.32 52.57
CA LYS A 3 -63.71 45.32 51.22
C LYS A 3 -62.83 46.55 50.95
N ILE A 4 -63.26 47.73 51.40
CA ILE A 4 -62.55 49.01 51.18
C ILE A 4 -61.16 49.04 51.85
N LYS A 5 -61.01 48.36 53.00
CA LYS A 5 -59.71 48.29 53.70
C LYS A 5 -58.71 47.41 52.96
N LEU A 6 -59.16 46.35 52.26
CA LEU A 6 -58.26 45.44 51.54
C LEU A 6 -57.65 46.12 50.30
N GLU A 7 -58.46 46.89 49.58
CA GLU A 7 -57.99 47.70 48.45
C GLU A 7 -56.98 48.76 48.88
N GLN A 8 -57.20 49.40 50.04
CA GLN A 8 -56.25 50.36 50.60
C GLN A 8 -54.92 49.72 51.01
N TYR A 9 -54.94 48.53 51.63
CA TYR A 9 -53.71 47.80 51.95
C TYR A 9 -52.99 47.30 50.69
N LEU A 10 -53.74 46.87 49.67
CA LEU A 10 -53.17 46.42 48.39
C LEU A 10 -52.52 47.59 47.62
N LEU A 11 -53.19 48.75 47.58
CA LEU A 11 -52.65 49.98 46.99
C LEU A 11 -51.41 50.46 47.74
N LEU A 12 -51.42 50.37 49.07
CA LEU A 12 -50.25 50.71 49.89
C LEU A 12 -49.06 49.78 49.61
N LEU A 13 -49.32 48.46 49.52
CA LEU A 13 -48.30 47.47 49.23
C LEU A 13 -47.72 47.66 47.83
N LEU A 14 -48.57 47.91 46.83
CA LEU A 14 -48.13 48.21 45.46
C LEU A 14 -47.24 49.46 45.41
N ARG A 15 -47.59 50.51 46.16
CA ARG A 15 -46.81 51.75 46.22
C ARG A 15 -45.41 51.52 46.80
N ILE A 16 -45.31 50.70 47.84
CA ILE A 16 -44.03 50.30 48.43
C ILE A 16 -43.25 49.42 47.44
N PHE A 17 -43.92 48.48 46.76
CA PHE A 17 -43.31 47.57 45.81
C PHE A 17 -42.67 48.30 44.63
N ILE A 18 -43.35 49.33 44.10
CA ILE A 18 -42.82 50.18 43.03
C ILE A 18 -41.55 50.89 43.49
N ILE A 19 -41.54 51.47 44.69
CA ILE A 19 -40.36 52.17 45.22
C ILE A 19 -39.20 51.18 45.43
N VAL A 20 -39.46 49.99 45.95
CA VAL A 20 -38.44 48.94 46.15
C VAL A 20 -37.84 48.49 44.81
N LEU A 21 -38.67 48.25 43.79
CA LEU A 21 -38.20 47.89 42.44
C LEU A 21 -37.35 49.00 41.82
N LEU A 22 -37.74 50.26 42.02
CA LEU A 22 -37.02 51.42 41.49
C LEU A 22 -35.65 51.55 42.20
N VAL A 23 -35.60 51.35 43.51
CA VAL A 23 -34.34 51.31 44.29
C VAL A 23 -33.46 50.14 43.83
N LEU A 24 -34.00 48.94 43.61
CA LEU A 24 -33.24 47.78 43.11
C LEU A 24 -32.70 48.00 41.69
N ALA A 25 -33.47 48.66 40.82
CA ALA A 25 -33.05 48.97 39.46
C ALA A 25 -31.85 49.94 39.43
N PHE A 26 -31.80 50.91 40.36
CA PHE A 26 -30.67 51.84 40.49
C PHE A 26 -29.51 51.29 41.33
N ALA A 27 -29.79 50.46 42.34
CA ALA A 27 -28.77 49.90 43.20
C ALA A 27 -27.93 48.82 42.50
N GLY A 28 -28.40 48.27 41.37
CA GLY A 28 -27.70 47.26 40.58
C GLY A 28 -27.14 46.11 41.44
N PRO A 29 -27.98 45.43 42.25
CA PRO A 29 -27.49 44.41 43.18
C PRO A 29 -26.83 43.28 42.40
N VAL A 30 -25.53 43.11 42.58
CA VAL A 30 -24.79 41.96 42.05
C VAL A 30 -25.08 40.79 42.96
N ILE A 31 -26.03 39.94 42.57
CA ILE A 31 -26.41 38.77 43.36
C ILE A 31 -25.43 37.63 43.05
N TYR A 32 -24.45 37.43 43.95
CA TYR A 32 -23.38 36.44 43.76
C TYR A 32 -23.84 34.97 43.96
N ASN A 33 -25.04 34.71 44.49
CA ASN A 33 -25.49 33.38 44.93
C ASN A 33 -26.94 33.01 44.51
N LEU A 34 -27.36 33.24 43.26
CA LEU A 34 -28.54 32.54 42.74
C LEU A 34 -28.17 31.09 42.33
N PRO A 35 -28.95 30.07 42.72
CA PRO A 35 -28.75 28.72 42.21
C PRO A 35 -28.92 28.72 40.69
N ALA A 36 -27.87 28.26 39.99
CA ALA A 36 -27.72 28.28 38.53
C ALA A 36 -28.82 27.53 37.73
N SER A 37 -29.84 26.97 38.38
CA SER A 37 -30.97 26.28 37.73
C SER A 37 -32.08 27.21 37.24
N PHE A 38 -32.20 28.46 37.72
CA PHE A 38 -33.31 29.34 37.33
C PHE A 38 -33.07 30.17 36.05
N PHE A 39 -31.81 30.32 35.59
CA PHE A 39 -31.45 31.14 34.41
C PHE A 39 -30.44 30.47 33.46
N LYS A 40 -30.40 29.12 33.39
CA LYS A 40 -29.54 28.41 32.43
C LYS A 40 -30.07 28.55 30.99
N SER A 41 -29.96 29.73 30.41
CA SER A 41 -29.70 29.82 28.98
C SER A 41 -28.28 29.28 28.79
N HIS A 42 -28.15 28.02 28.37
CA HIS A 42 -26.87 27.51 27.88
C HIS A 42 -26.37 28.50 26.81
N PRO A 43 -25.27 29.25 27.06
CA PRO A 43 -24.76 30.18 26.07
C PRO A 43 -24.33 29.36 24.85
N GLN A 44 -24.58 29.87 23.64
CA GLN A 44 -24.33 29.11 22.43
C GLN A 44 -22.87 28.64 22.39
N THR A 45 -22.68 27.35 22.16
CA THR A 45 -21.38 26.70 22.19
C THR A 45 -21.02 26.18 20.81
N ALA A 46 -19.82 26.53 20.33
CA ALA A 46 -19.17 25.85 19.23
C ALA A 46 -18.25 24.77 19.79
N LEU A 47 -18.59 23.50 19.52
CA LEU A 47 -17.83 22.33 19.92
C LEU A 47 -17.13 21.74 18.70
N VAL A 48 -15.81 21.67 18.73
CA VAL A 48 -15.05 20.83 17.81
C VAL A 48 -14.66 19.54 18.51
N VAL A 49 -15.09 18.41 17.97
CA VAL A 49 -14.70 17.09 18.43
C VAL A 49 -13.60 16.56 17.51
N VAL A 50 -12.42 16.30 18.08
CA VAL A 50 -11.37 15.52 17.41
C VAL A 50 -11.51 14.09 17.89
N ILE A 51 -11.96 13.21 17.01
CA ILE A 51 -12.13 11.79 17.32
C ILE A 51 -11.03 10.97 16.65
N ASP A 52 -10.40 10.12 17.45
CA ASP A 52 -9.43 9.17 16.97
C ASP A 52 -10.14 7.98 16.32
N THR A 53 -9.86 7.76 15.04
CA THR A 53 -10.42 6.67 14.22
C THR A 53 -9.33 5.66 13.81
N SER A 54 -8.21 5.65 14.52
CA SER A 54 -7.09 4.75 14.26
C SER A 54 -7.35 3.30 14.71
N GLY A 55 -6.54 2.37 14.20
CA GLY A 55 -6.70 0.95 14.49
C GLY A 55 -6.60 0.60 15.97
N SER A 56 -5.80 1.35 16.74
CA SER A 56 -5.65 1.14 18.18
C SER A 56 -6.93 1.42 18.99
N MET A 57 -7.84 2.24 18.44
CA MET A 57 -9.15 2.48 19.05
C MET A 57 -10.07 1.26 18.96
N GLY A 58 -9.73 0.28 18.11
CA GLY A 58 -10.41 -1.02 18.03
C GLY A 58 -10.11 -1.96 19.18
N LEU A 59 -9.16 -1.63 20.06
CA LEU A 59 -8.80 -2.44 21.23
C LEU A 59 -10.04 -2.71 22.10
N ASN A 60 -10.34 -3.99 22.31
CA ASN A 60 -11.46 -4.44 23.11
C ASN A 60 -11.05 -4.56 24.59
N ILE A 61 -11.81 -3.90 25.46
CA ILE A 61 -11.59 -3.93 26.91
C ILE A 61 -12.92 -4.29 27.56
N PHE A 62 -12.98 -5.47 28.19
CA PHE A 62 -14.18 -6.00 28.84
C PHE A 62 -15.44 -6.06 27.94
N GLY A 63 -15.26 -6.37 26.66
CA GLY A 63 -16.37 -6.55 25.70
C GLY A 63 -16.76 -5.28 24.95
N LYS A 64 -16.08 -4.15 25.19
CA LYS A 64 -16.33 -2.87 24.54
C LYS A 64 -15.02 -2.28 24.01
N SER A 65 -15.02 -1.79 22.78
CA SER A 65 -13.85 -1.14 22.19
C SER A 65 -13.60 0.25 22.78
N VAL A 66 -12.34 0.70 22.76
CA VAL A 66 -11.96 2.07 23.14
C VAL A 66 -12.71 3.11 22.29
N PHE A 67 -12.96 2.79 21.01
CA PHE A 67 -13.78 3.60 20.11
C PHE A 67 -15.24 3.71 20.58
N GLU A 68 -15.91 2.59 20.87
CA GLU A 68 -17.29 2.59 21.38
C GLU A 68 -17.40 3.36 22.70
N ASP A 69 -16.39 3.26 23.58
CA ASP A 69 -16.37 4.05 24.82
C ASP A 69 -16.25 5.55 24.58
N SER A 70 -15.44 5.93 23.59
CA SER A 70 -15.29 7.32 23.18
C SER A 70 -16.59 7.88 22.59
N VAL A 71 -17.28 7.11 21.75
CA VAL A 71 -18.58 7.50 21.17
C VAL A 71 -19.66 7.60 22.24
N GLU A 72 -19.75 6.65 23.18
CA GLU A 72 -20.73 6.73 24.27
C GLU A 72 -20.49 7.95 25.18
N PHE A 73 -19.22 8.25 25.49
CA PHE A 73 -18.91 9.46 26.23
C PHE A 73 -19.27 10.72 25.47
N LEU A 74 -19.05 10.76 24.15
CA LEU A 74 -19.47 11.89 23.35
C LEU A 74 -20.99 12.11 23.43
N ARG A 75 -21.79 11.03 23.31
CA ARG A 75 -23.26 11.09 23.49
C ARG A 75 -23.63 11.66 24.86
N ASN A 76 -22.96 11.21 25.91
CA ASN A 76 -23.17 11.71 27.26
C ASN A 76 -22.74 13.18 27.43
N TYR A 77 -21.64 13.59 26.80
CA TYR A 77 -21.11 14.95 26.83
C TYR A 77 -22.09 15.94 26.17
N ILE A 78 -22.63 15.58 25.01
CA ILE A 78 -23.57 16.43 24.25
C ILE A 78 -25.00 16.36 24.78
N LYS A 79 -25.30 15.52 25.77
CA LYS A 79 -26.66 15.33 26.29
C LYS A 79 -27.34 16.64 26.72
N ASN A 80 -26.57 17.57 27.28
CA ASN A 80 -27.05 18.88 27.73
C ASN A 80 -26.97 19.99 26.66
N PHE A 81 -26.47 19.68 25.45
CA PHE A 81 -26.43 20.62 24.34
C PHE A 81 -27.84 20.82 23.76
N SER A 82 -28.07 22.01 23.22
CA SER A 82 -29.28 22.48 22.58
C SER A 82 -29.12 22.56 21.05
N GLU A 83 -30.23 22.70 20.31
CA GLU A 83 -30.21 22.91 18.85
C GLU A 83 -29.61 24.26 18.41
N ARG A 84 -29.25 25.13 19.37
CA ARG A 84 -28.54 26.39 19.13
C ARG A 84 -27.03 26.23 19.18
N ASP A 85 -26.54 25.06 19.60
CA ASP A 85 -25.12 24.75 19.66
C ASP A 85 -24.67 24.15 18.32
N HIS A 86 -23.41 24.39 17.98
CA HIS A 86 -22.83 23.93 16.72
C HIS A 86 -21.74 22.93 16.98
N ILE A 87 -21.80 21.78 16.30
CA ILE A 87 -20.86 20.67 16.51
C ILE A 87 -20.17 20.35 15.19
N THR A 88 -18.84 20.34 15.23
CA THR A 88 -18.00 19.93 14.12
C THR A 88 -17.15 18.73 14.56
N VAL A 89 -17.14 17.64 13.79
CA VAL A 89 -16.30 16.46 14.09
C VAL A 89 -15.20 16.36 13.05
N ILE A 90 -13.97 16.08 13.51
CA ILE A 90 -12.76 15.95 12.71
C ILE A 90 -12.14 14.58 12.99
N ASN A 91 -11.74 13.85 11.94
CA ASN A 91 -11.04 12.57 12.06
C ASN A 91 -9.54 12.75 12.37
N SER A 92 -8.91 11.70 12.90
CA SER A 92 -7.47 11.69 13.24
C SER A 92 -6.55 11.27 12.09
N GLU A 93 -6.99 11.36 10.83
CA GLU A 93 -6.16 10.97 9.69
C GLU A 93 -5.04 11.96 9.39
N LYS A 94 -4.05 11.53 8.58
CA LYS A 94 -2.89 12.35 8.19
C LYS A 94 -3.30 13.73 7.64
N ASN A 95 -4.35 13.73 6.82
CA ASN A 95 -5.02 14.93 6.31
C ASN A 95 -6.41 15.03 6.95
N PRO A 96 -6.54 15.67 8.12
CA PRO A 96 -7.79 15.65 8.88
C PRO A 96 -8.91 16.34 8.11
N GLY A 97 -9.99 15.62 7.84
CA GLY A 97 -11.23 16.08 7.22
C GLY A 97 -12.28 16.46 8.26
N ILE A 98 -13.18 17.37 7.90
CA ILE A 98 -14.41 17.57 8.68
C ILE A 98 -15.35 16.45 8.24
N ILE A 99 -15.65 15.52 9.13
CA ILE A 99 -16.50 14.36 8.83
C ILE A 99 -17.97 14.61 9.20
N PHE A 100 -18.22 15.60 10.07
CA PHE A 100 -19.56 16.06 10.42
C PHE A 100 -19.53 17.54 10.74
N ASN A 101 -20.57 18.27 10.35
CA ASN A 101 -20.76 19.66 10.71
C ASN A 101 -22.26 19.99 10.77
N GLY A 102 -22.80 20.23 11.95
CA GLY A 102 -24.24 20.35 12.11
C GLY A 102 -24.68 20.59 13.54
N LYS A 103 -25.93 20.20 13.80
CA LYS A 103 -26.56 20.29 15.13
C LYS A 103 -26.55 18.94 15.84
N LYS A 104 -26.94 18.96 17.11
CA LYS A 104 -27.04 17.75 17.94
C LYS A 104 -27.96 16.68 17.34
N SER A 105 -29.14 17.08 16.84
CA SER A 105 -30.12 16.15 16.26
C SER A 105 -29.55 15.32 15.10
N GLU A 106 -28.71 15.91 14.26
CA GLU A 106 -28.07 15.25 13.11
C GLU A 106 -26.84 14.41 13.51
N LEU A 107 -26.26 14.67 14.68
CA LEU A 107 -25.04 14.00 15.14
C LEU A 107 -25.31 12.56 15.58
N GLU A 108 -26.44 12.26 16.21
CA GLU A 108 -26.74 10.90 16.67
C GLU A 108 -26.76 9.89 15.51
N ASP A 109 -27.44 10.22 14.41
CA ASP A 109 -27.48 9.40 13.19
C ASP A 109 -26.09 9.24 12.54
N PHE A 110 -25.21 10.22 12.72
CA PHE A 110 -23.83 10.17 12.25
C PHE A 110 -22.97 9.26 13.13
N LEU A 111 -23.11 9.35 14.46
CA LEU A 111 -22.35 8.53 15.42
C LEU A 111 -22.67 7.04 15.27
N ASP A 112 -23.89 6.68 14.88
CA ASP A 112 -24.27 5.29 14.61
C ASP A 112 -23.58 4.69 13.38
N LYS A 113 -23.13 5.53 12.45
CA LYS A 113 -22.43 5.11 11.21
C LYS A 113 -20.91 5.22 11.32
N LEU A 114 -20.42 5.92 12.34
CA LEU A 114 -19.00 6.18 12.50
C LEU A 114 -18.28 4.92 12.96
N ASN A 115 -17.17 4.60 12.30
CA ASN A 115 -16.34 3.45 12.62
C ASN A 115 -14.86 3.86 12.68
N TYR A 116 -14.06 3.09 13.42
CA TYR A 116 -12.60 3.16 13.33
C TYR A 116 -12.11 2.38 12.10
N GLY A 117 -10.87 2.65 11.67
CA GLY A 117 -10.24 1.97 10.54
C GLY A 117 -8.80 1.53 10.84
N ASP A 118 -8.12 0.97 9.85
CA ASP A 118 -6.74 0.46 9.97
C ASP A 118 -5.66 1.54 9.78
N ASN A 119 -5.99 2.78 10.12
CA ASN A 119 -5.12 3.92 9.90
C ASN A 119 -4.33 4.26 11.17
N SER A 120 -3.18 4.91 11.00
CA SER A 120 -2.48 5.56 12.11
C SER A 120 -3.14 6.89 12.49
N ALA A 121 -3.07 7.26 13.77
CA ALA A 121 -3.57 8.54 14.27
C ALA A 121 -2.56 9.69 14.07
N TYR A 122 -3.05 10.87 13.71
CA TYR A 122 -2.31 12.13 13.53
C TYR A 122 -3.05 13.28 14.22
N LEU A 123 -3.06 13.26 15.56
CA LEU A 123 -3.91 14.16 16.36
C LEU A 123 -3.51 15.63 16.24
N ASN A 124 -2.22 15.93 16.09
CA ASN A 124 -1.75 17.31 16.06
C ASN A 124 -2.33 18.13 14.91
N ASN A 125 -2.41 17.54 13.71
CA ASN A 125 -3.00 18.22 12.56
C ASN A 125 -4.51 18.45 12.79
N ALA A 126 -5.20 17.46 13.36
CA ALA A 126 -6.63 17.55 13.65
C ALA A 126 -6.93 18.61 14.73
N ILE A 127 -6.12 18.67 15.79
CA ILE A 127 -6.21 19.69 16.85
C ILE A 127 -5.96 21.09 16.27
N ILE A 128 -4.91 21.28 15.47
CA ILE A 128 -4.62 22.57 14.83
C ILE A 128 -5.80 23.01 13.94
N LYS A 129 -6.35 22.09 13.15
CA LYS A 129 -7.52 22.37 12.30
C LYS A 129 -8.73 22.75 13.15
N GLY A 130 -8.99 22.03 14.24
CA GLY A 130 -10.08 22.33 15.16
C GLY A 130 -9.94 23.69 15.84
N ILE A 131 -8.74 24.04 16.29
CA ILE A 131 -8.44 25.36 16.86
C ILE A 131 -8.68 26.46 15.83
N ASN A 132 -8.28 26.26 14.57
CA ASN A 132 -8.55 27.22 13.50
C ASN A 132 -10.06 27.41 13.29
N ILE A 133 -10.85 26.33 13.23
CA ILE A 133 -12.32 26.41 13.10
C ILE A 133 -12.92 27.21 14.26
N LEU A 134 -12.49 26.95 15.50
CA LEU A 134 -12.99 27.66 16.67
C LEU A 134 -12.56 29.14 16.69
N ASN A 135 -11.36 29.48 16.19
CA ASN A 135 -10.91 30.87 16.13
C ASN A 135 -11.78 31.74 15.21
N TYR A 136 -12.40 31.17 14.17
CA TYR A 136 -13.34 31.86 13.27
C TYR A 136 -14.81 31.76 13.72
N SER A 137 -15.08 31.11 14.84
CA SER A 137 -16.44 30.94 15.36
C SER A 137 -16.94 32.22 16.05
N GLU A 138 -18.18 32.61 15.74
CA GLU A 138 -18.89 33.74 16.38
C GLU A 138 -19.48 33.38 17.76
N PHE A 139 -19.40 32.11 18.15
CA PHE A 139 -20.04 31.60 19.36
C PHE A 139 -19.26 32.03 20.62
N PRO A 140 -19.95 32.44 21.70
CA PRO A 140 -19.31 32.91 22.92
C PRO A 140 -18.53 31.80 23.65
N ASN A 141 -19.04 30.56 23.62
CA ASN A 141 -18.35 29.40 24.16
C ASN A 141 -17.69 28.61 23.02
N ARG A 142 -16.40 28.30 23.18
CA ARG A 142 -15.62 27.54 22.21
C ARG A 142 -14.90 26.41 22.92
N GLU A 143 -15.20 25.19 22.52
CA GLU A 143 -14.68 23.98 23.15
C GLU A 143 -14.07 23.05 22.11
N LEU A 144 -12.90 22.51 22.41
CA LEU A 144 -12.30 21.41 21.66
C LEU A 144 -12.30 20.17 22.55
N LEU A 145 -12.96 19.11 22.13
CA LEU A 145 -12.98 17.83 22.80
C LEU A 145 -12.14 16.83 22.01
N LEU A 146 -11.05 16.33 22.60
CA LEU A 146 -10.20 15.30 22.05
C LEU A 146 -10.58 13.93 22.65
N LEU A 147 -10.91 12.97 21.79
CA LEU A 147 -11.21 11.60 22.15
C LEU A 147 -10.19 10.67 21.49
N SER A 148 -9.26 10.10 22.28
CA SER A 148 -8.17 9.27 21.78
C SER A 148 -7.60 8.41 22.91
N ASP A 149 -6.89 7.33 22.56
CA ASP A 149 -6.06 6.57 23.49
C ASP A 149 -4.74 7.28 23.88
N LEU A 150 -4.45 8.43 23.25
CA LEU A 150 -3.26 9.26 23.46
C LEU A 150 -1.93 8.49 23.39
N GLN A 151 -1.85 7.48 22.53
CA GLN A 151 -0.58 6.79 22.31
C GLN A 151 0.48 7.73 21.74
N LYS A 152 1.74 7.55 22.17
CA LYS A 152 2.88 8.42 21.78
C LYS A 152 2.98 8.70 20.27
N PRO A 153 2.79 7.73 19.35
CA PRO A 153 2.90 7.99 17.91
C PRO A 153 1.91 9.04 17.39
N ALA A 154 0.71 9.09 18.00
CA ALA A 154 -0.37 9.98 17.62
C ALA A 154 -0.06 11.46 17.92
N LEU A 155 0.86 11.71 18.86
CA LEU A 155 1.27 13.02 19.36
C LEU A 155 2.68 13.36 18.86
N SER A 156 2.80 13.63 17.56
CA SER A 156 4.07 14.01 16.92
C SER A 156 3.88 15.30 16.10
N GLY A 157 4.57 16.40 16.43
CA GLY A 157 4.33 17.68 15.75
C GLY A 157 4.72 18.96 16.49
N ARG A 158 4.33 20.10 15.88
CA ARG A 158 4.69 21.46 16.29
C ARG A 158 3.85 21.97 17.48
N ASP A 159 4.47 22.80 18.32
CA ASP A 159 3.79 23.50 19.42
C ASP A 159 2.60 24.34 18.93
N ILE A 160 1.50 24.25 19.66
CA ILE A 160 0.29 25.04 19.44
C ILE A 160 0.49 26.41 20.09
N LYS A 161 0.85 27.42 19.29
CA LYS A 161 1.23 28.77 19.79
C LYS A 161 0.08 29.76 20.01
N LYS A 162 -1.14 29.45 19.54
CA LYS A 162 -2.31 30.35 19.66
C LYS A 162 -3.55 29.57 20.10
N LEU A 163 -3.70 29.39 21.41
CA LEU A 163 -4.99 29.08 22.00
C LEU A 163 -5.66 30.42 22.30
N GLY A 164 -6.73 30.78 21.57
CA GLY A 164 -7.58 31.91 21.95
C GLY A 164 -8.32 31.62 23.26
N ASN A 165 -9.50 32.22 23.45
CA ASN A 165 -10.41 31.79 24.52
C ASN A 165 -11.15 30.50 24.11
N ILE A 166 -10.40 29.40 24.00
CA ILE A 166 -10.85 28.06 23.64
C ILE A 166 -10.56 27.13 24.80
N LYS A 167 -11.58 26.41 25.30
CA LYS A 167 -11.41 25.37 26.31
C LYS A 167 -11.07 24.05 25.62
N ILE A 168 -9.99 23.40 26.04
CA ILE A 168 -9.59 22.09 25.50
C ILE A 168 -9.81 21.04 26.58
N TYR A 169 -10.58 20.01 26.23
CA TYR A 169 -10.77 18.82 27.04
C TYR A 169 -10.18 17.64 26.28
N ALA A 170 -9.48 16.75 26.97
CA ALA A 170 -8.97 15.51 26.40
C ALA A 170 -9.43 14.35 27.28
N ARG A 171 -10.01 13.33 26.66
CA ARG A 171 -10.33 12.07 27.32
C ARG A 171 -9.39 11.01 26.79
N ALA A 172 -8.48 10.57 27.66
CA ALA A 172 -7.68 9.38 27.47
C ALA A 172 -8.39 8.20 28.14
N VAL A 173 -8.53 7.08 27.43
CA VAL A 173 -8.92 5.83 28.09
C VAL A 173 -7.70 5.26 28.80
N ASP A 174 -7.76 5.17 30.13
CA ASP A 174 -6.66 4.60 30.91
C ASP A 174 -6.58 3.09 30.69
N LEU A 175 -5.56 2.66 29.95
CA LEU A 175 -5.30 1.25 29.66
C LEU A 175 -4.56 0.53 30.80
N ASN A 176 -4.03 1.25 31.80
CA ASN A 176 -3.22 0.63 32.86
C ASN A 176 -3.95 -0.47 33.66
N PRO A 177 -5.24 -0.34 34.02
CA PRO A 177 -5.95 -1.39 34.75
C PRO A 177 -6.12 -2.69 33.94
N ALA A 178 -6.12 -2.58 32.61
CA ALA A 178 -6.36 -3.68 31.68
C ALA A 178 -5.06 -4.26 31.06
N ARG A 179 -3.94 -3.54 31.13
CA ARG A 179 -2.66 -3.93 30.50
C ARG A 179 -2.18 -5.34 30.83
N SER A 180 -2.45 -5.83 32.04
CA SER A 180 -2.05 -7.18 32.46
C SER A 180 -2.91 -8.31 31.89
N ARG A 181 -4.08 -7.97 31.32
CA ARG A 181 -5.02 -8.93 30.72
C ARG A 181 -5.06 -8.87 29.20
N ILE A 182 -4.68 -7.73 28.61
CA ILE A 182 -4.68 -7.53 27.17
C ILE A 182 -3.68 -8.48 26.50
N THR A 183 -4.13 -9.09 25.42
CA THR A 183 -3.37 -9.92 24.50
C THR A 183 -3.42 -9.32 23.11
N ASN A 184 -2.27 -9.24 22.46
CA ASN A 184 -2.12 -8.73 21.11
C ASN A 184 -0.97 -9.46 20.43
N ALA A 185 -1.30 -10.29 19.45
CA ALA A 185 -0.35 -10.83 18.49
C ALA A 185 -0.74 -10.35 17.10
N GLY A 186 0.23 -9.87 16.32
CA GLY A 186 -0.02 -9.39 14.96
C GLY A 186 0.91 -10.06 13.95
N ILE A 187 0.46 -10.11 12.70
CA ILE A 187 1.29 -10.55 11.57
C ILE A 187 2.08 -9.33 11.05
N GLU A 188 3.41 -9.40 11.09
CA GLU A 188 4.28 -8.30 10.67
C GLU A 188 4.65 -8.41 9.18
N SER A 189 4.92 -9.63 8.71
CA SER A 189 5.36 -9.85 7.33
C SER A 189 5.01 -11.25 6.82
N ALA A 190 4.87 -11.38 5.51
CA ALA A 190 4.83 -12.66 4.82
C ALA A 190 5.75 -12.65 3.60
N GLU A 191 6.69 -13.59 3.56
CA GLU A 191 7.64 -13.83 2.47
C GLU A 191 7.33 -15.15 1.78
N ILE A 192 7.46 -15.17 0.45
CA ILE A 192 7.20 -16.36 -0.35
C ILE A 192 8.47 -16.73 -1.11
N ASN A 193 8.90 -17.98 -0.92
CA ASN A 193 10.02 -18.58 -1.64
C ASN A 193 9.47 -19.67 -2.56
N ILE A 194 9.50 -19.41 -3.87
CA ILE A 194 9.09 -20.40 -4.88
C ILE A 194 10.28 -21.33 -5.12
N THR A 195 10.06 -22.64 -4.97
CA THR A 195 11.12 -23.64 -5.23
C THR A 195 11.22 -23.96 -6.72
N SER A 196 12.27 -24.71 -7.08
CA SER A 196 12.65 -25.00 -8.45
C SER A 196 11.70 -25.90 -9.25
N SER A 197 10.62 -26.37 -8.66
CA SER A 197 9.43 -26.79 -9.39
C SER A 197 8.32 -25.82 -8.99
N THR A 198 7.63 -25.20 -9.94
CA THR A 198 6.43 -24.36 -9.70
C THR A 198 5.27 -25.11 -9.02
N GLU A 199 5.53 -26.31 -8.53
CA GLU A 199 4.62 -27.24 -7.85
C GLU A 199 4.65 -27.05 -6.33
N THR A 200 5.76 -26.53 -5.76
CA THR A 200 5.83 -26.26 -4.33
C THR A 200 6.44 -24.90 -4.01
N TYR A 201 5.86 -24.20 -3.04
CA TYR A 201 6.40 -22.94 -2.54
C TYR A 201 6.30 -22.88 -1.02
N GLU A 202 7.33 -22.28 -0.39
CA GLU A 202 7.39 -22.03 1.04
C GLU A 202 6.90 -20.62 1.33
N VAL A 203 6.05 -20.50 2.34
CA VAL A 203 5.58 -19.21 2.85
C VAL A 203 6.07 -19.06 4.28
N LYS A 204 6.83 -18.00 4.54
CA LYS A 204 7.31 -17.63 5.88
C LYS A 204 6.51 -16.44 6.38
N VAL A 205 5.90 -16.58 7.54
CA VAL A 205 5.06 -15.55 8.16
C VAL A 205 5.67 -15.17 9.49
N GLU A 206 6.03 -13.89 9.65
CA GLU A 206 6.52 -13.36 10.91
C GLU A 206 5.35 -12.89 11.77
N ILE A 207 5.25 -13.47 12.97
CA ILE A 207 4.23 -13.13 13.97
C ILE A 207 4.94 -12.50 15.15
N ARG A 208 4.36 -11.45 15.71
CA ARG A 208 4.92 -10.73 16.86
C ARG A 208 3.90 -10.58 17.99
N ASN A 209 4.33 -10.93 19.19
CA ASN A 209 3.60 -10.62 20.41
C ASN A 209 3.93 -9.18 20.85
N LYS A 210 2.92 -8.32 20.91
CA LYS A 210 3.06 -6.90 21.27
C LYS A 210 2.81 -6.63 22.76
N THR A 211 2.45 -7.65 23.54
CA THR A 211 2.19 -7.53 24.99
C THR A 211 3.31 -8.15 25.82
N ASP A 212 3.31 -7.86 27.13
CA ASP A 212 4.31 -8.39 28.08
C ASP A 212 4.06 -9.86 28.46
N LYS A 213 2.86 -10.39 28.18
CA LYS A 213 2.45 -11.74 28.59
C LYS A 213 2.66 -12.72 27.44
N ALA A 214 3.03 -13.95 27.75
CA ALA A 214 3.06 -15.02 26.73
C ALA A 214 1.66 -15.27 26.14
N ILE A 215 1.61 -15.51 24.84
CA ILE A 215 0.40 -15.78 24.06
C ILE A 215 0.54 -17.15 23.41
N LYS A 216 -0.48 -17.99 23.62
CA LYS A 216 -0.69 -19.24 22.88
C LYS A 216 -1.89 -19.06 21.97
N SER A 217 -1.70 -19.28 20.68
CA SER A 217 -2.72 -19.02 19.67
C SER A 217 -2.42 -19.84 18.42
N ASP A 218 -3.33 -19.77 17.44
CA ASP A 218 -3.24 -20.46 16.17
C ASP A 218 -3.20 -19.46 15.03
N ILE A 219 -2.39 -19.75 14.01
CA ILE A 219 -2.39 -19.07 12.71
C ILE A 219 -3.01 -19.99 11.65
N THR A 220 -3.94 -19.44 10.88
CA THR A 220 -4.57 -20.09 9.74
C THR A 220 -4.11 -19.43 8.45
N LEU A 221 -3.62 -20.23 7.50
CA LEU A 221 -3.37 -19.82 6.12
C LEU A 221 -4.43 -20.42 5.20
N ARG A 222 -5.23 -19.57 4.56
CA ARG A 222 -6.18 -19.96 3.52
C ARG A 222 -5.61 -19.65 2.13
N ASN A 223 -5.48 -20.69 1.34
CA ASN A 223 -5.30 -20.65 -0.10
C ASN A 223 -6.65 -21.10 -0.73
N PRO A 224 -7.04 -20.60 -1.92
CA PRO A 224 -8.21 -21.09 -2.67
C PRO A 224 -8.42 -22.61 -2.67
N GLU A 225 -7.35 -23.40 -2.65
CA GLU A 225 -7.42 -24.87 -2.70
C GLU A 225 -7.41 -25.56 -1.33
N LYS A 226 -6.75 -24.97 -0.33
CA LYS A 226 -6.44 -25.62 0.95
C LYS A 226 -6.33 -24.63 2.10
N VAL A 227 -6.64 -25.12 3.30
CA VAL A 227 -6.44 -24.41 4.56
C VAL A 227 -5.35 -25.12 5.35
N PHE A 228 -4.42 -24.34 5.90
CA PHE A 228 -3.36 -24.79 6.79
C PHE A 228 -3.53 -24.10 8.14
N GLU A 229 -3.24 -24.82 9.22
CA GLU A 229 -3.36 -24.29 10.59
C GLU A 229 -2.14 -24.75 11.40
N GLN A 230 -1.56 -23.83 12.16
CA GLN A 230 -0.42 -24.10 13.05
C GLN A 230 -0.60 -23.34 14.37
N SER A 231 -0.34 -24.04 15.48
CA SER A 231 -0.30 -23.42 16.81
C SER A 231 1.09 -22.85 17.09
N PHE A 232 1.14 -21.74 17.83
CA PHE A 232 2.37 -21.13 18.30
C PHE A 232 2.28 -20.72 19.78
N ASP A 233 3.45 -20.62 20.41
CA ASP A 233 3.62 -20.12 21.79
C ASP A 233 4.69 -19.02 21.77
N LEU A 234 4.26 -17.78 21.93
CA LEU A 234 5.11 -16.61 21.88
C LEU A 234 5.28 -16.01 23.28
N PRO A 235 6.51 -15.95 23.82
CA PRO A 235 6.81 -15.11 24.97
C PRO A 235 6.37 -13.64 24.79
N GLY A 236 6.30 -12.91 25.89
CA GLY A 236 6.01 -11.47 25.84
C GLY A 236 7.07 -10.72 25.03
N LYS A 237 6.63 -9.79 24.18
CA LYS A 237 7.50 -8.93 23.34
C LYS A 237 8.45 -9.67 22.39
N SER A 238 8.18 -10.93 22.05
CA SER A 238 8.98 -11.71 21.09
C SER A 238 8.29 -11.87 19.74
N SER A 239 9.06 -12.29 18.74
CA SER A 239 8.58 -12.70 17.42
C SER A 239 8.98 -14.15 17.12
N ASP A 240 8.23 -14.81 16.24
CA ASP A 240 8.58 -16.12 15.67
C ASP A 240 8.17 -16.18 14.19
N THR A 241 8.73 -17.13 13.45
CA THR A 241 8.45 -17.32 12.02
C THR A 241 7.77 -18.66 11.77
N MET A 242 6.51 -18.60 11.35
CA MET A 242 5.73 -19.76 10.93
C MET A 242 6.00 -20.09 9.47
N ARG A 243 6.13 -21.39 9.17
CA ARG A 243 6.51 -21.87 7.83
C ARG A 243 5.44 -22.80 7.29
N PHE A 244 4.92 -22.47 6.12
CA PHE A 244 3.92 -23.26 5.41
C PHE A 244 4.49 -23.75 4.08
N MET A 245 4.45 -25.06 3.87
CA MET A 245 4.81 -25.68 2.60
C MET A 245 3.54 -25.92 1.80
N ILE A 246 3.38 -25.21 0.68
CA ILE A 246 2.22 -25.36 -0.19
C ILE A 246 2.62 -26.18 -1.41
N ASN A 247 2.02 -27.36 -1.54
CA ASN A 247 2.15 -28.21 -2.71
C ASN A 247 0.96 -27.93 -3.64
N SER A 248 1.11 -26.91 -4.47
CA SER A 248 0.10 -26.46 -5.44
C SER A 248 0.80 -25.84 -6.64
N ARG A 249 0.43 -26.29 -7.84
CA ARG A 249 0.96 -25.72 -9.08
C ARG A 249 0.52 -24.27 -9.19
N LEU A 250 1.50 -23.38 -9.29
CA LEU A 250 1.28 -21.95 -9.45
C LEU A 250 1.32 -21.61 -10.94
N VAL A 251 0.14 -21.64 -11.59
CA VAL A 251 -0.04 -21.29 -13.01
C VAL A 251 -0.58 -19.87 -13.22
N GLU A 252 -1.23 -19.32 -12.19
CA GLU A 252 -1.83 -18.00 -12.18
C GLU A 252 -1.57 -17.31 -10.84
N ASP A 253 -1.84 -16.01 -10.79
CA ASP A 253 -1.75 -15.23 -9.57
C ASP A 253 -2.72 -15.79 -8.52
N LYS A 254 -2.22 -16.13 -7.34
CA LYS A 254 -3.02 -16.59 -6.20
C LYS A 254 -2.99 -15.56 -5.08
N TYR A 255 -4.06 -15.49 -4.29
CA TYR A 255 -4.09 -14.73 -3.05
C TYR A 255 -3.99 -15.71 -1.86
N LEU A 256 -3.24 -15.30 -0.85
CA LEU A 256 -3.11 -15.97 0.43
C LEU A 256 -3.69 -15.06 1.51
N GLU A 257 -4.53 -15.63 2.34
CA GLU A 257 -5.07 -14.99 3.54
C GLU A 257 -4.48 -15.67 4.76
N PHE A 258 -3.87 -14.88 5.64
CA PHE A 258 -3.38 -15.32 6.93
C PHE A 258 -4.26 -14.71 8.01
N SER A 259 -4.75 -15.52 8.94
CA SER A 259 -5.55 -15.08 10.07
C SER A 259 -5.00 -15.65 11.37
N LEU A 260 -4.93 -14.81 12.40
CA LEU A 260 -4.68 -15.24 13.78
C LEU A 260 -6.02 -15.49 14.48
N SER A 261 -6.00 -16.36 15.49
CA SER A 261 -7.17 -16.50 16.38
C SER A 261 -7.44 -15.18 17.10
N LYS A 262 -8.73 -14.91 17.34
CA LYS A 262 -9.21 -13.64 17.88
C LYS A 262 -8.56 -13.30 19.23
N ASP A 263 -7.92 -12.14 19.30
CA ASP A 263 -7.41 -11.52 20.52
C ASP A 263 -8.13 -10.19 20.83
N ASP A 264 -7.57 -9.36 21.71
CA ASP A 264 -8.18 -8.09 22.12
C ASP A 264 -8.06 -6.99 21.06
N LEU A 265 -7.21 -7.15 20.03
CA LEU A 265 -7.08 -6.21 18.91
C LEU A 265 -7.27 -6.93 17.57
N GLY A 266 -8.50 -6.96 17.07
CA GLY A 266 -8.85 -7.73 15.88
C GLY A 266 -8.21 -7.27 14.56
N ILE A 267 -7.72 -6.04 14.49
CA ILE A 267 -7.41 -5.37 13.21
C ILE A 267 -6.12 -5.87 12.55
N ASP A 268 -5.13 -6.30 13.36
CA ASP A 268 -3.84 -6.82 12.90
C ASP A 268 -3.77 -8.35 12.90
N ASN A 269 -4.91 -9.02 13.12
CA ASN A 269 -5.04 -10.47 13.02
C ASN A 269 -5.18 -10.97 11.58
N LEU A 270 -5.33 -10.09 10.59
CA LEU A 270 -5.60 -10.46 9.20
C LEU A 270 -4.53 -9.87 8.28
N TYR A 271 -3.93 -10.73 7.45
CA TYR A 271 -2.89 -10.32 6.51
C TYR A 271 -3.13 -10.97 5.15
N TYR A 272 -2.88 -10.21 4.08
CA TYR A 272 -3.05 -10.68 2.71
C TYR A 272 -1.73 -10.62 1.94
N LYS A 273 -1.46 -11.66 1.15
CA LYS A 273 -0.29 -11.69 0.26
C LYS A 273 -0.67 -12.29 -1.09
N SER A 274 -0.24 -11.65 -2.18
CA SER A 274 -0.33 -12.25 -3.51
C SER A 274 0.92 -13.06 -3.82
N VAL A 275 0.71 -14.22 -4.45
CA VAL A 275 1.74 -15.11 -4.97
C VAL A 275 1.61 -15.11 -6.48
N LYS A 276 2.69 -14.78 -7.19
CA LYS A 276 2.69 -14.77 -8.66
C LYS A 276 3.55 -15.89 -9.21
N PRO A 277 3.10 -16.60 -10.25
CA PRO A 277 3.92 -17.61 -10.90
C PRO A 277 5.17 -16.94 -11.47
N THR A 278 6.32 -17.55 -11.24
CA THR A 278 7.49 -17.20 -12.03
C THR A 278 7.23 -17.64 -13.46
N ARG A 279 6.92 -16.69 -14.35
CA ARG A 279 6.84 -16.95 -15.78
C ARG A 279 8.26 -17.01 -16.33
N SER A 280 8.66 -18.16 -16.85
CA SER A 280 9.87 -18.28 -17.67
C SER A 280 9.49 -18.18 -19.14
N PHE A 281 10.12 -17.26 -19.87
CA PHE A 281 10.03 -17.22 -21.33
C PHE A 281 10.94 -18.30 -21.89
N ASN A 282 10.34 -19.30 -22.54
CA ASN A 282 11.10 -20.35 -23.19
C ASN A 282 11.71 -19.80 -24.47
N ILE A 283 13.03 -19.85 -24.55
CA ILE A 283 13.81 -19.49 -25.73
C ILE A 283 14.30 -20.79 -26.37
N GLY A 284 13.90 -21.01 -27.62
CA GLY A 284 14.43 -22.11 -28.43
C GLY A 284 15.83 -21.75 -28.92
N ILE A 285 16.77 -22.69 -28.91
CA ILE A 285 18.09 -22.55 -29.50
C ILE A 285 18.27 -23.65 -30.52
N LEU A 286 18.55 -23.25 -31.76
CA LEU A 286 18.92 -24.14 -32.85
C LEU A 286 20.41 -23.97 -33.11
N ALA A 287 21.18 -25.03 -32.86
CA ALA A 287 22.62 -25.05 -33.04
C ALA A 287 23.09 -26.48 -33.36
N ARG A 288 24.05 -26.64 -34.27
CA ARG A 288 24.73 -27.93 -34.49
C ARG A 288 26.11 -28.02 -33.86
N ASN A 289 26.66 -26.91 -33.40
CA ASN A 289 27.97 -26.83 -32.73
C ASN A 289 27.81 -26.69 -31.20
N ALA A 290 28.93 -26.64 -30.46
CA ALA A 290 28.90 -26.56 -28.99
C ALA A 290 28.75 -25.12 -28.44
N ASP A 291 28.70 -24.10 -29.29
CA ASP A 291 28.70 -22.69 -28.89
C ASP A 291 27.41 -22.30 -28.15
N PHE A 292 26.33 -23.05 -28.36
CA PHE A 292 25.07 -22.87 -27.64
C PHE A 292 25.26 -22.91 -26.11
N LYS A 293 26.29 -23.61 -25.59
CA LYS A 293 26.53 -23.70 -24.15
C LYS A 293 26.79 -22.33 -23.52
N PHE A 294 27.56 -21.47 -24.19
CA PHE A 294 27.84 -20.12 -23.70
C PHE A 294 26.59 -19.24 -23.73
N LEU A 295 25.83 -19.35 -24.82
CA LEU A 295 24.58 -18.62 -24.99
C LEU A 295 23.51 -19.06 -23.98
N SER A 296 23.35 -20.37 -23.77
CA SER A 296 22.45 -20.94 -22.77
C SER A 296 22.75 -20.40 -21.38
N LEU A 297 24.02 -20.34 -20.98
CA LEU A 297 24.42 -19.77 -19.69
C LEU A 297 24.23 -18.25 -19.61
N ALA A 298 24.32 -17.52 -20.72
CA ALA A 298 24.04 -16.08 -20.75
C ALA A 298 22.54 -15.79 -20.60
N ILE A 299 21.68 -16.65 -21.16
CA ILE A 299 20.22 -16.54 -21.11
C ILE A 299 19.66 -17.03 -19.78
N ASP A 300 20.12 -18.18 -19.32
CA ASP A 300 19.77 -18.79 -18.06
C ASP A 300 21.04 -19.13 -17.27
N PRO A 301 21.56 -18.17 -16.48
CA PRO A 301 22.77 -18.38 -15.67
C PRO A 301 22.60 -19.41 -14.56
N TYR A 302 21.36 -19.79 -14.23
CA TYR A 302 21.04 -20.69 -13.13
C TYR A 302 20.09 -21.80 -13.62
N PRO A 303 20.53 -22.64 -14.57
CA PRO A 303 19.68 -23.67 -15.15
C PRO A 303 19.20 -24.62 -14.05
N GLY A 304 17.89 -24.87 -14.02
CA GLY A 304 17.24 -25.69 -12.99
C GLY A 304 16.85 -24.95 -11.70
N PHE A 305 17.05 -23.63 -11.61
CA PHE A 305 16.58 -22.79 -10.51
C PHE A 305 15.56 -21.72 -10.97
N PRO A 306 14.28 -22.09 -11.18
CA PRO A 306 13.21 -21.15 -11.49
C PRO A 306 13.17 -19.93 -10.56
N GLY A 307 12.88 -18.78 -11.14
CA GLY A 307 12.81 -17.51 -10.40
C GLY A 307 14.11 -16.72 -10.41
N ARG A 308 15.24 -17.37 -10.74
CA ARG A 308 16.54 -16.68 -10.88
C ARG A 308 16.79 -16.12 -12.28
N SER A 309 16.20 -16.73 -13.30
CA SER A 309 16.12 -16.17 -14.64
C SER A 309 14.66 -16.06 -15.08
N PRO A 310 14.25 -14.95 -15.72
CA PRO A 310 12.96 -14.87 -16.40
C PRO A 310 12.95 -15.65 -17.73
N TYR A 311 14.09 -16.22 -18.15
CA TYR A 311 14.23 -16.98 -19.39
C TYR A 311 14.63 -18.42 -19.11
N SER A 312 14.22 -19.33 -20.00
CA SER A 312 14.68 -20.72 -20.03
C SER A 312 15.25 -21.01 -21.41
N SER A 313 16.52 -21.42 -21.48
CA SER A 313 17.15 -21.78 -22.76
C SER A 313 16.95 -23.26 -23.06
N ASN A 314 16.40 -23.59 -24.23
CA ASN A 314 16.10 -24.96 -24.63
C ASN A 314 16.79 -25.24 -25.97
N LEU A 315 17.75 -26.17 -25.98
CA LEU A 315 18.27 -26.70 -27.25
C LEU A 315 17.16 -27.54 -27.89
N ILE A 316 16.73 -27.16 -29.09
CA ILE A 316 15.59 -27.78 -29.78
C ILE A 316 15.99 -28.26 -31.17
N THR A 317 15.11 -29.03 -31.82
CA THR A 317 15.19 -29.32 -33.26
C THR A 317 14.24 -28.43 -34.06
N THR A 318 14.41 -28.38 -35.38
CA THR A 318 13.53 -27.59 -36.27
C THR A 318 12.08 -28.07 -36.23
N GLU A 319 11.86 -29.35 -35.95
CA GLU A 319 10.53 -29.97 -35.81
C GLU A 319 9.78 -29.50 -34.56
N GLU A 320 10.50 -29.09 -33.52
CA GLU A 320 9.93 -28.61 -32.25
C GLU A 320 9.60 -27.11 -32.28
N LEU A 321 9.94 -26.42 -33.37
CA LEU A 321 9.79 -24.98 -33.50
C LEU A 321 8.30 -24.57 -33.59
N ASP A 322 7.81 -23.96 -32.52
CA ASP A 322 6.42 -23.51 -32.37
C ASP A 322 6.40 -22.15 -31.66
N PRO A 323 5.82 -21.08 -32.26
CA PRO A 323 5.80 -19.74 -31.65
C PRO A 323 5.03 -19.67 -30.33
N ASN A 324 4.09 -20.60 -30.08
CA ASN A 324 3.38 -20.65 -28.81
C ASN A 324 4.23 -21.23 -27.67
N LYS A 325 5.18 -22.11 -28.01
CA LYS A 325 6.10 -22.73 -27.05
C LYS A 325 7.38 -21.91 -26.90
N PHE A 326 7.91 -21.42 -28.00
CA PHE A 326 9.14 -20.64 -28.10
C PHE A 326 8.83 -19.35 -28.87
N PRO A 327 8.37 -18.27 -28.22
CA PRO A 327 8.06 -17.00 -28.88
C PRO A 327 9.29 -16.36 -29.55
N VAL A 328 10.48 -16.68 -29.03
CA VAL A 328 11.78 -16.32 -29.59
C VAL A 328 12.59 -17.59 -29.78
N CYS A 329 13.20 -17.72 -30.95
CA CYS A 329 14.17 -18.76 -31.25
C CYS A 329 15.50 -18.13 -31.67
N ILE A 330 16.60 -18.66 -31.15
CA ILE A 330 17.95 -18.23 -31.48
C ILE A 330 18.55 -19.24 -32.44
N LEU A 331 18.94 -18.78 -33.62
CA LEU A 331 19.58 -19.58 -34.64
C LEU A 331 21.09 -19.29 -34.61
N LEU A 332 21.86 -20.28 -34.19
CA LEU A 332 23.32 -20.26 -34.25
C LEU A 332 23.75 -20.88 -35.57
N ASP A 333 24.45 -20.07 -36.36
CA ASP A 333 24.92 -20.41 -37.71
C ASP A 333 23.80 -20.91 -38.64
N PRO A 334 23.01 -20.01 -39.25
CA PRO A 334 21.92 -20.39 -40.15
C PRO A 334 22.32 -21.27 -41.33
N ALA A 335 23.60 -21.26 -41.71
CA ALA A 335 24.12 -22.12 -42.78
C ALA A 335 23.87 -23.60 -42.48
N ASP A 336 23.93 -23.99 -41.21
CA ASP A 336 23.68 -25.35 -40.78
C ASP A 336 22.24 -25.81 -41.04
N PHE A 337 21.30 -24.88 -41.22
CA PHE A 337 19.87 -25.20 -41.31
C PHE A 337 19.26 -24.86 -42.68
N TYR A 338 20.07 -24.86 -43.74
CA TYR A 338 19.62 -24.55 -45.10
C TYR A 338 18.48 -25.44 -45.59
N ASP A 339 18.40 -26.70 -45.14
CA ASP A 339 17.32 -27.63 -45.46
C ASP A 339 15.98 -27.29 -44.78
N SER A 340 15.97 -26.38 -43.79
CA SER A 340 14.81 -26.06 -42.94
C SER A 340 14.23 -24.67 -43.19
N ILE A 341 14.57 -24.03 -44.32
CA ILE A 341 14.11 -22.67 -44.69
C ILE A 341 12.59 -22.53 -44.61
N GLU A 342 11.83 -23.50 -45.11
CA GLU A 342 10.36 -23.48 -45.11
C GLU A 342 9.79 -23.45 -43.68
N VAL A 343 10.44 -24.14 -42.75
CA VAL A 343 10.05 -24.19 -41.33
C VAL A 343 10.21 -22.82 -40.69
N PHE A 344 11.33 -22.13 -40.96
CA PHE A 344 11.58 -20.78 -40.46
C PHE A 344 10.59 -19.77 -41.03
N SER A 345 10.29 -19.84 -42.33
CA SER A 345 9.29 -18.99 -42.96
C SER A 345 7.91 -19.17 -42.31
N LYS A 346 7.50 -20.42 -42.06
CA LYS A 346 6.24 -20.72 -41.37
C LYS A 346 6.23 -20.19 -39.93
N TYR A 347 7.32 -20.35 -39.19
CA TYR A 347 7.46 -19.87 -37.81
C TYR A 347 7.32 -18.34 -37.72
N LEU A 348 8.05 -17.60 -38.57
CA LEU A 348 7.98 -16.13 -38.65
C LEU A 348 6.57 -15.66 -39.05
N ASN A 349 5.97 -16.27 -40.08
CA ASN A 349 4.61 -15.94 -40.53
C ASN A 349 3.54 -16.24 -39.48
N SER A 350 3.84 -17.11 -38.50
CA SER A 350 2.97 -17.44 -37.38
C SER A 350 3.21 -16.54 -36.15
N GLY A 351 4.05 -15.50 -36.26
CA GLY A 351 4.33 -14.52 -35.19
C GLY A 351 5.54 -14.87 -34.31
N GLY A 352 6.32 -15.88 -34.67
CA GLY A 352 7.60 -16.19 -34.02
C GLY A 352 8.68 -15.16 -34.33
N ASN A 353 9.70 -15.08 -33.48
CA ASN A 353 10.81 -14.15 -33.63
C ASN A 353 12.14 -14.90 -33.70
N LEU A 354 13.00 -14.53 -34.66
CA LEU A 354 14.33 -15.10 -34.79
C LEU A 354 15.40 -14.09 -34.35
N LEU A 355 16.31 -14.53 -33.48
CA LEU A 355 17.58 -13.87 -33.23
C LEU A 355 18.68 -14.72 -33.84
N ILE A 356 19.57 -14.11 -34.62
CA ILE A 356 20.52 -14.85 -35.43
C ILE A 356 21.93 -14.44 -35.04
N PHE A 357 22.75 -15.45 -34.75
CA PHE A 357 24.19 -15.27 -34.63
C PHE A 357 24.85 -15.93 -35.83
N PHE A 358 25.43 -15.09 -36.69
CA PHE A 358 26.13 -15.54 -37.88
C PHE A 358 27.40 -16.26 -37.46
N GLY A 359 27.56 -17.51 -37.90
CA GLY A 359 28.78 -18.28 -37.72
C GLY A 359 29.85 -17.91 -38.75
N THR A 360 30.85 -18.78 -38.88
CA THR A 360 31.86 -18.65 -39.93
C THR A 360 31.27 -18.97 -41.29
N VAL A 361 30.97 -17.94 -42.07
CA VAL A 361 30.54 -18.08 -43.48
C VAL A 361 31.68 -18.69 -44.30
N GLU A 362 31.63 -19.99 -44.57
CA GLU A 362 32.61 -20.69 -45.42
C GLU A 362 32.25 -20.60 -46.90
N ASN A 363 30.96 -20.73 -47.25
CA ASN A 363 30.46 -20.66 -48.63
C ASN A 363 29.37 -19.58 -48.80
N PRO A 364 29.70 -18.39 -49.34
CA PRO A 364 28.75 -17.29 -49.49
C PRO A 364 27.51 -17.59 -50.34
N ASP A 365 27.61 -18.50 -51.33
CA ASP A 365 26.52 -18.74 -52.30
C ASP A 365 25.38 -19.59 -51.71
N GLU A 366 25.71 -20.61 -50.92
CA GLU A 366 24.72 -21.44 -50.21
C GLU A 366 24.03 -20.65 -49.10
N ILE A 367 24.81 -19.85 -48.40
CA ILE A 367 24.39 -18.94 -47.35
C ILE A 367 23.45 -17.87 -47.95
N ASN A 368 23.80 -17.24 -49.08
CA ASN A 368 22.93 -16.28 -49.76
C ASN A 368 21.55 -16.84 -50.12
N LYS A 369 21.42 -18.13 -50.46
CA LYS A 369 20.09 -18.74 -50.67
C LYS A 369 19.24 -18.76 -49.39
N VAL A 370 19.86 -19.07 -48.25
CA VAL A 370 19.19 -19.07 -46.93
C VAL A 370 18.77 -17.64 -46.56
N TYR A 371 19.69 -16.68 -46.61
CA TYR A 371 19.40 -15.31 -46.16
C TYR A 371 18.48 -14.54 -47.10
N SER A 372 18.57 -14.77 -48.41
CA SER A 372 17.66 -14.13 -49.37
C SER A 372 16.25 -14.68 -49.24
N THR A 373 16.09 -15.99 -49.05
CA THR A 373 14.76 -16.62 -48.97
C THR A 373 14.05 -16.29 -47.65
N ILE A 374 14.77 -16.25 -46.52
CA ILE A 374 14.15 -15.99 -45.22
C ILE A 374 14.04 -14.49 -44.93
N PHE A 375 15.03 -13.68 -45.31
CA PHE A 375 15.16 -12.29 -44.85
C PHE A 375 15.24 -11.26 -45.98
N ASN A 376 15.11 -11.67 -47.24
CA ASN A 376 15.33 -10.81 -48.40
C ASN A 376 16.73 -10.15 -48.40
N LEU A 377 17.70 -10.80 -47.76
CA LEU A 377 19.05 -10.28 -47.55
C LEU A 377 20.08 -10.98 -48.43
N ASN A 378 20.91 -10.19 -49.11
CA ASN A 378 22.06 -10.71 -49.85
C ASN A 378 23.35 -10.24 -49.19
N ILE A 379 24.26 -11.17 -48.90
CA ILE A 379 25.61 -10.86 -48.45
C ILE A 379 26.37 -10.28 -49.62
N LYS A 380 26.89 -9.06 -49.41
CA LYS A 380 27.67 -8.32 -50.39
C LYS A 380 29.16 -8.61 -50.28
N GLN A 381 29.68 -8.64 -49.06
CA GLN A 381 31.10 -8.83 -48.81
C GLN A 381 31.32 -9.39 -47.40
N LYS A 382 32.28 -10.33 -47.30
CA LYS A 382 32.91 -10.75 -46.05
C LYS A 382 34.23 -10.00 -45.89
N LEU A 383 34.39 -9.30 -44.78
CA LEU A 383 35.64 -8.67 -44.37
C LEU A 383 36.22 -9.50 -43.23
N SER A 384 37.46 -9.94 -43.39
CA SER A 384 38.21 -10.62 -42.34
C SER A 384 39.46 -9.81 -42.04
N ALA A 385 39.64 -9.43 -40.78
CA ALA A 385 40.81 -8.68 -40.33
C ALA A 385 41.83 -9.66 -39.74
N SER A 386 43.07 -9.64 -40.23
CA SER A 386 44.12 -10.57 -39.83
C SER A 386 45.08 -10.00 -38.77
N GLU A 387 45.30 -8.68 -38.74
CA GLU A 387 46.34 -8.05 -37.90
C GLU A 387 45.80 -7.08 -36.83
N SER A 388 44.63 -6.48 -37.04
CA SER A 388 44.01 -5.56 -36.08
C SER A 388 42.51 -5.80 -36.02
N PRO A 389 41.92 -5.89 -34.83
CA PRO A 389 40.48 -6.12 -34.69
C PRO A 389 39.69 -4.91 -35.20
N LEU A 390 38.54 -5.20 -35.80
CA LEU A 390 37.52 -4.21 -36.10
C LEU A 390 36.85 -3.79 -34.79
N LYS A 391 36.33 -2.56 -34.74
CA LYS A 391 35.65 -1.98 -33.57
C LYS A 391 34.29 -1.42 -33.99
N ILE A 392 33.31 -1.45 -33.08
CA ILE A 392 32.05 -0.75 -33.32
C ILE A 392 32.27 0.74 -33.10
N ASP A 393 32.03 1.52 -34.16
CA ASP A 393 32.21 2.97 -34.20
C ASP A 393 30.95 3.72 -33.78
N ARG A 394 29.77 3.20 -34.17
CA ARG A 394 28.47 3.84 -33.88
C ARG A 394 27.49 2.83 -33.30
N VAL A 395 26.74 3.26 -32.30
CA VAL A 395 25.65 2.52 -31.66
C VAL A 395 24.46 3.45 -31.50
N ASP A 396 23.27 2.98 -31.85
CA ASP A 396 22.01 3.66 -31.57
C ASP A 396 21.51 3.29 -30.17
N PHE A 397 21.77 4.17 -29.20
CA PHE A 397 21.33 4.02 -27.82
C PHE A 397 19.83 4.35 -27.61
N THR A 398 19.13 4.87 -28.64
CA THR A 398 17.67 5.09 -28.54
C THR A 398 16.90 3.77 -28.62
N PHE A 399 17.52 2.72 -29.17
CA PHE A 399 16.95 1.39 -29.17
C PHE A 399 16.95 0.82 -27.74
N PRO A 400 15.78 0.42 -27.18
CA PRO A 400 15.68 0.09 -25.75
C PRO A 400 16.68 -1.00 -25.28
N PRO A 401 16.95 -2.07 -26.03
CA PRO A 401 17.99 -3.04 -25.68
C PRO A 401 19.41 -2.49 -25.54
N PHE A 402 19.75 -1.33 -26.13
CA PHE A 402 21.08 -0.72 -25.99
C PHE A 402 21.09 0.49 -25.06
N SER A 403 19.92 1.04 -24.71
CA SER A 403 19.80 2.25 -23.87
C SER A 403 20.57 2.19 -22.55
N PHE A 404 20.63 1.02 -21.90
CA PHE A 404 21.35 0.86 -20.63
C PHE A 404 22.88 0.95 -20.80
N MET A 405 23.42 0.71 -22.00
CA MET A 405 24.85 0.75 -22.29
C MET A 405 25.37 2.16 -22.63
N GLU A 406 24.49 3.18 -22.64
CA GLU A 406 24.91 4.58 -22.85
C GLU A 406 25.86 5.06 -21.73
N LYS A 407 25.69 4.53 -20.51
CA LYS A 407 26.55 4.85 -19.37
C LYS A 407 27.79 3.95 -19.35
N LYS A 408 28.98 4.56 -19.30
CA LYS A 408 30.29 3.88 -19.29
C LYS A 408 30.49 2.84 -18.17
N GLU A 409 29.71 2.92 -17.10
CA GLU A 409 29.76 1.98 -15.96
C GLU A 409 29.27 0.57 -16.33
N HIS A 410 28.53 0.42 -17.43
CA HIS A 410 27.99 -0.86 -17.90
C HIS A 410 28.83 -1.52 -19.01
N GLY A 411 30.08 -1.06 -19.19
CA GLY A 411 30.96 -1.48 -20.29
C GLY A 411 30.68 -0.70 -21.58
N SER A 412 31.47 -0.94 -22.62
CA SER A 412 31.32 -0.25 -23.91
C SER A 412 31.45 -1.21 -25.08
N LEU A 413 30.48 -1.17 -26.01
CA LEU A 413 30.50 -1.99 -27.23
C LEU A 413 31.70 -1.68 -28.13
N SER A 414 32.28 -0.48 -28.04
CA SER A 414 33.50 -0.10 -28.79
C SER A 414 34.75 -0.79 -28.28
N GLN A 415 34.71 -1.45 -27.12
CA GLN A 415 35.83 -2.24 -26.60
C GLN A 415 35.83 -3.67 -27.12
N ILE A 416 34.75 -4.14 -27.74
CA ILE A 416 34.66 -5.49 -28.28
C ILE A 416 35.51 -5.60 -29.55
N ASP A 417 36.29 -6.66 -29.66
CA ASP A 417 37.11 -7.00 -30.83
C ASP A 417 36.36 -7.95 -31.76
N PHE A 418 36.27 -7.58 -33.04
CA PHE A 418 35.71 -8.45 -34.09
C PHE A 418 36.75 -8.69 -35.18
N TYR A 419 36.85 -9.92 -35.66
CA TYR A 419 37.80 -10.28 -36.72
C TYR A 419 37.10 -10.61 -38.04
N ASN A 420 35.76 -10.70 -38.03
CA ASN A 420 34.94 -10.97 -39.19
C ASN A 420 33.74 -10.04 -39.21
N LEU A 421 33.46 -9.45 -40.37
CA LEU A 421 32.29 -8.62 -40.61
C LEU A 421 31.61 -9.06 -41.91
N ILE A 422 30.29 -9.18 -41.86
CA ILE A 422 29.45 -9.51 -43.00
C ILE A 422 28.67 -8.25 -43.36
N SER A 423 28.84 -7.79 -44.59
CA SER A 423 28.05 -6.68 -45.12
C SER A 423 26.91 -7.20 -45.98
N PHE A 424 25.73 -6.61 -45.82
CA PHE A 424 24.54 -6.95 -46.56
C PHE A 424 24.19 -5.87 -47.59
N SER A 425 23.40 -6.23 -48.60
CA SER A 425 22.73 -5.26 -49.47
C SER A 425 21.85 -4.32 -48.65
N LYS A 426 21.81 -3.04 -49.01
CA LYS A 426 20.97 -2.06 -48.33
C LYS A 426 19.50 -2.39 -48.59
N ASP A 427 18.75 -2.62 -47.52
CA ASP A 427 17.31 -2.83 -47.53
C ASP A 427 16.64 -1.75 -46.65
N PRO A 428 15.61 -1.05 -47.13
CA PRO A 428 14.91 -0.01 -46.35
C PRO A 428 14.22 -0.54 -45.09
N ASP A 429 13.91 -1.84 -45.03
CA ASP A 429 13.23 -2.46 -43.88
C ASP A 429 14.21 -2.90 -42.78
N ILE A 430 15.51 -2.65 -42.98
CA ILE A 430 16.58 -3.02 -42.05
C ILE A 430 17.11 -1.80 -41.31
N ILE A 431 17.05 -1.88 -39.99
CA ILE A 431 17.61 -0.87 -39.08
C ILE A 431 18.98 -1.34 -38.62
N SER A 432 20.03 -0.60 -38.97
CA SER A 432 21.37 -0.81 -38.43
C SER A 432 21.47 -0.15 -37.06
N LEU A 433 21.56 -0.96 -36.02
CA LEU A 433 21.65 -0.50 -34.63
C LEU A 433 23.10 -0.26 -34.18
N ALA A 434 24.07 -0.89 -34.85
CA ALA A 434 25.49 -0.66 -34.66
C ALA A 434 26.25 -0.85 -35.98
N SER A 435 27.34 -0.09 -36.16
CA SER A 435 28.20 -0.15 -37.35
C SER A 435 29.68 0.02 -36.99
N SER A 436 30.53 -0.62 -37.78
CA SER A 436 32.01 -0.53 -37.76
C SER A 436 32.51 0.23 -38.97
#